data_AF-A0A2L2XIP2-F1
#
_entry.id   AF-A0A2L2XIP2-F1
#
_cell.length_a   1.000
_cell.length_b   1.000
_cell.length_c   1.000
_cell.angle_alpha   90.00
_cell.angle_beta   90.00
_cell.angle_gamma   90.00
#
_symmetry.space_group_name_H-M   'P 1'
#
loop_
_entity.id
_entity.type
_entity.pdbx_description
1 polymer ?
#
loop_
_entity_poly.entity_id
_entity_poly.type
_entity_poly.pdbx_seq_one_letter_code
_entity_poly.pdbx_strand_id
1 'polypeptide(L)' 'MGKTTYTVDGREKELDVAPYAKNGRTYIPVRYLAQALGAKVQWDEESQTVWLTKDKRIRLVVGSSVLVVNDRERFSGKLM' A
#
# COMPACT_ATOMS: atom_id res chain seq x y z
N MET A 1 3.60 3.42 -21.70
CA MET A 1 3.42 2.13 -20.98
C MET A 1 4.41 2.13 -19.84
N GLY A 2 3.93 2.08 -18.59
CA GLY A 2 4.69 2.46 -17.40
C GLY A 2 5.84 1.51 -17.08
N LYS A 3 7.00 2.06 -16.72
CA LYS A 3 8.17 1.28 -16.27
C LYS A 3 7.81 0.59 -14.95
N THR A 4 8.06 -0.70 -14.85
CA THR A 4 7.90 -1.48 -13.60
C THR A 4 9.03 -1.20 -12.61
N THR A 5 9.92 -0.23 -12.86
CA THR A 5 11.03 0.05 -11.96
C THR A 5 10.97 1.47 -11.39
N TYR A 6 11.31 1.59 -10.11
CA TYR A 6 11.36 2.83 -9.36
C TYR A 6 12.60 2.86 -8.46
N THR A 7 13.04 4.06 -8.07
CA THR A 7 14.23 4.25 -7.23
C THR A 7 13.84 4.71 -5.84
N VAL A 8 14.34 4.02 -4.81
CA VAL A 8 14.26 4.43 -3.40
C VAL A 8 15.67 4.48 -2.84
N ASP A 9 16.08 5.63 -2.31
CA ASP A 9 17.42 5.83 -1.74
C ASP A 9 18.56 5.37 -2.67
N GLY A 10 18.42 5.63 -3.97
CA GLY A 10 19.41 5.25 -4.99
C GLY A 10 19.40 3.76 -5.40
N ARG A 11 18.52 2.93 -4.82
CA ARG A 11 18.36 1.51 -5.19
C ARG A 11 17.16 1.31 -6.09
N GLU A 12 17.36 0.65 -7.22
CA GLU A 12 16.29 0.27 -8.12
C GLU A 12 15.48 -0.90 -7.54
N LYS A 13 14.16 -0.78 -7.59
CA LYS A 13 13.21 -1.79 -7.14
C LYS A 13 12.16 -2.02 -8.22
N GLU A 14 11.67 -3.25 -8.29
CA GLU A 14 10.65 -3.67 -9.24
C GLU A 14 9.25 -3.61 -8.61
N LEU A 15 8.27 -3.26 -9.43
CA LEU A 15 6.85 -3.17 -9.13
C LEU A 15 6.15 -4.40 -9.71
N ASP A 16 5.51 -5.20 -8.85
CA ASP A 16 4.70 -6.35 -9.27
C ASP A 16 3.52 -5.92 -10.16
N VAL A 17 3.10 -4.66 -10.04
CA VAL A 17 2.08 -4.03 -10.90
C VAL A 17 2.53 -2.61 -11.22
N ALA A 18 2.56 -2.28 -12.51
CA ALA A 18 2.87 -0.93 -12.97
C ALA A 18 1.82 0.08 -12.45
N PRO A 19 2.26 1.25 -11.94
CA PRO A 19 1.34 2.33 -11.61
C PRO A 19 0.56 2.73 -12.85
N TYR A 20 -0.71 3.06 -12.69
CA TYR A 20 -1.56 3.46 -13.81
C TYR A 20 -2.45 4.64 -13.44
N ALA A 21 -2.77 5.46 -14.43
CA ALA A 21 -3.70 6.56 -14.26
C ALA A 21 -5.11 6.13 -14.71
N LYS A 22 -6.13 6.43 -13.91
CA LYS A 22 -7.54 6.19 -14.24
C LYS A 22 -8.39 7.29 -13.63
N ASN A 23 -9.33 7.85 -14.39
CA ASN A 23 -10.25 8.90 -13.92
C ASN A 23 -9.53 10.10 -13.25
N GLY A 24 -8.39 10.53 -13.80
CA GLY A 24 -7.60 11.65 -13.25
C GLY A 24 -6.87 11.34 -11.93
N ARG A 25 -6.81 10.07 -11.51
CA ARG A 25 -6.08 9.62 -10.32
C ARG A 25 -5.00 8.61 -10.70
N THR A 26 -3.87 8.68 -10.02
CA THR A 26 -2.78 7.70 -10.18
C THR A 26 -2.93 6.63 -9.11
N TYR A 27 -2.96 5.37 -9.55
CA TYR A 27 -3.03 4.20 -8.71
C TYR A 27 -1.62 3.59 -8.60
N ILE A 28 -1.12 3.52 -7.38
CA ILE A 28 0.21 3.00 -7.05
C ILE A 28 0.01 1.85 -6.07
N PRO A 29 0.72 0.71 -6.21
CA PRO A 29 0.57 -0.38 -5.26
C PRO A 29 1.02 0.05 -3.86
N VAL A 30 0.11 -0.05 -2.89
CA VAL A 30 0.25 0.52 -1.54
C VAL A 30 1.52 0.07 -0.81
N ARG A 31 1.96 -1.18 -1.02
CA ARG A 31 3.18 -1.75 -0.42
C ARG A 31 4.42 -0.93 -0.74
N TYR A 32 4.57 -0.48 -1.98
CA TYR A 32 5.76 0.27 -2.39
C TYR A 32 5.76 1.69 -1.83
N LEU A 33 4.61 2.35 -1.87
CA LEU A 33 4.45 3.66 -1.23
C LEU A 33 4.79 3.58 0.25
N ALA A 34 4.31 2.55 0.95
CA ALA A 34 4.61 2.33 2.36
C ALA A 34 6.11 2.11 2.61
N GLN A 35 6.77 1.25 1.83
CA GLN A 35 8.21 1.00 1.96
C GLN A 35 9.05 2.25 1.65
N ALA A 36 8.70 3.02 0.62
CA ALA A 36 9.40 4.26 0.27
C ALA A 36 9.28 5.32 1.36
N LEU A 37 8.19 5.30 2.14
CA LEU A 37 8.00 6.16 3.31
C LEU A 37 8.65 5.60 4.59
N GLY A 38 9.36 4.48 4.50
CA GLY A 38 10.03 3.83 5.62
C GLY A 38 9.11 3.02 6.54
N ALA A 39 7.89 2.68 6.09
CA ALA A 39 7.00 1.80 6.85
C ALA A 39 7.35 0.33 6.61
N LYS A 40 7.28 -0.47 7.69
CA LYS A 40 7.34 -1.93 7.63
C LYS A 40 6.01 -2.45 7.08
N VAL A 41 6.09 -3.37 6.12
CA VAL A 41 4.93 -4.05 5.54
C VAL A 41 4.97 -5.51 5.96
N GLN A 42 3.86 -6.02 6.49
CA GLN A 42 3.69 -7.44 6.82
C GLN A 42 2.41 -7.96 6.19
N TRP A 43 2.46 -9.18 5.67
CA TRP A 43 1.33 -9.89 5.10
C TRP A 43 0.97 -11.06 6.00
N ASP A 44 -0.32 -11.19 6.28
CA ASP A 44 -0.92 -12.28 7.01
C ASP A 44 -1.81 -13.06 6.04
N GLU A 45 -1.35 -14.25 5.63
CA GLU A 45 -2.03 -15.08 4.64
C GLU A 45 -3.36 -15.63 5.13
N GLU A 46 -3.44 -16.01 6.40
CA GLU A 46 -4.65 -16.60 6.98
C GLU A 46 -5.82 -15.62 6.96
N SER A 47 -5.55 -14.38 7.39
CA SER A 47 -6.57 -13.33 7.48
C SER A 47 -6.62 -12.42 6.26
N GLN A 48 -5.83 -12.71 5.21
CA GLN A 48 -5.66 -11.89 4.01
C GLN A 48 -5.47 -10.40 4.36
N THR A 49 -4.63 -10.14 5.37
CA THR A 49 -4.44 -8.82 5.97
C THR A 49 -3.04 -8.29 5.70
N VAL A 50 -2.97 -7.05 5.22
CA VAL A 50 -1.74 -6.25 5.14
C VAL A 50 -1.66 -5.34 6.37
N TRP A 51 -0.52 -5.40 7.06
CA TRP A 51 -0.15 -4.48 8.14
C TRP A 51 0.94 -3.52 7.66
N LEU A 52 0.71 -2.22 7.82
CA LEU A 52 1.71 -1.17 7.61
C LEU A 52 2.05 -0.53 8.95
N THR A 53 3.33 -0.51 9.32
CA THR A 53 3.77 0.00 10.62
C THR A 53 4.93 0.97 10.45
N LYS A 54 4.74 2.21 10.91
CA LYS A 54 5.78 3.22 11.15
C LYS A 54 5.47 3.89 12.49
N ASP A 55 5.04 5.15 12.48
CA ASP A 55 4.55 5.87 13.67
C ASP A 55 3.10 5.48 14.02
N LYS A 56 2.35 5.00 13.03
CA LYS A 56 1.00 4.42 13.17
C LYS A 56 1.00 2.98 12.67
N ARG A 57 0.10 2.17 13.21
CA ARG A 57 -0.21 0.83 12.72
C ARG A 57 -1.49 0.88 11.91
N ILE A 58 -1.42 0.42 10.68
CA ILE A 58 -2.51 0.44 9.72
C ILE A 58 -2.82 -0.99 9.29
N ARG A 59 -4.09 -1.38 9.36
CA ARG A 59 -4.61 -2.67 8.89
C ARG A 59 -5.44 -2.48 7.63
N LEU A 60 -5.10 -3.24 6.60
CA LEU A 60 -5.89 -3.38 5.38
C LEU A 60 -6.25 -4.85 5.17
N VAL A 61 -7.51 -5.15 4.90
CA VAL A 61 -7.97 -6.51 4.55
C VAL A 61 -8.28 -6.53 3.07
N VAL A 62 -7.84 -7.55 2.34
CA VAL A 62 -8.13 -7.67 0.90
C VAL A 62 -9.65 -7.68 0.68
N GLY A 63 -10.12 -6.89 -0.30
CA GLY A 63 -11.54 -6.70 -0.59
C GLY A 63 -12.29 -5.75 0.36
N SER A 64 -11.66 -5.33 1.47
CA SER A 64 -12.23 -4.33 2.37
C SER A 64 -11.99 -2.92 1.85
N SER A 65 -13.06 -2.12 1.79
CA SER A 65 -12.98 -0.66 1.61
C SER A 65 -12.71 0.10 2.93
N VAL A 66 -12.40 -0.64 3.99
CA VAL A 66 -12.15 -0.08 5.33
C VAL A 66 -10.69 -0.27 5.69
N LEU A 67 -10.06 0.85 6.01
CA LEU A 67 -8.75 0.98 6.59
C LEU A 67 -8.89 1.19 8.10
N VAL A 68 -8.14 0.46 8.91
CA VAL A 68 -8.12 0.65 10.38
C VAL A 68 -6.77 1.20 10.80
N VAL A 69 -6.77 2.28 11.58
CA VAL A 69 -5.56 2.94 12.10
C VAL A 69 -5.55 2.83 13.63
N ASN A 70 -4.44 2.33 14.19
CA ASN A 70 -4.20 2.14 15.62
C ASN A 70 -5.39 1.46 16.34
N ASP A 71 -6.02 0.49 15.65
CA ASP A 71 -7.15 -0.32 16.10
C ASP A 71 -8.43 0.44 16.47
N ARG A 72 -8.52 1.76 16.18
CA ARG A 72 -9.65 2.61 16.61
C ARG A 72 -10.26 3.45 15.50
N GLU A 73 -9.45 4.03 14.62
CA GLU A 73 -9.95 4.91 13.57
C GLU A 73 -10.25 4.09 12.30
N ARG A 74 -11.50 4.12 11.85
CA ARG A 74 -11.94 3.46 10.62
C ARG A 74 -12.12 4.50 9.53
N PHE A 75 -11.29 4.41 8.50
CA PHE A 75 -11.50 5.17 7.28
C PHE A 75 -12.20 4.26 6.28
N SER A 76 -13.47 4.57 5.99
CA SER A 76 -14.19 3.95 4.88
C SER A 76 -13.93 4.79 3.63
N GLY A 77 -13.13 4.26 2.73
CA GLY A 77 -12.84 4.85 1.44
C GLY A 77 -12.61 3.69 0.49
N LYS A 78 -13.37 3.63 -0.60
CA LYS A 78 -13.24 2.55 -1.58
C LYS A 78 -11.81 2.59 -2.15
N LEU A 79 -10.93 1.69 -1.68
CA LEU A 79 -9.68 1.38 -2.34
C LEU A 79 -10.08 0.71 -3.67
N MET A 80 -10.15 1.51 -4.73
CA MET A 80 -10.30 1.04 -6.11
C MET A 80 -8.95 1.06 -6.81
#